data_AF-A0A935S2N0-F1
#
_entry.id   AF-A0A935S2N0-F1
#
_cell.length_a   1.000
_cell.length_b   1.000
_cell.length_c   1.000
_cell.angle_alpha   90.00
_cell.angle_beta   90.00
_cell.angle_gamma   90.00
#
_symmetry.space_group_name_H-M   'P 1'
#
loop_
_entity.id
_entity.type
_entity.pdbx_description
1 polymer ?
#
loop_
_entity_poly.entity_id
_entity_poly.type
_entity_poly.pdbx_seq_one_letter_code
_entity_poly.pdbx_strand_id
1 'polypeptide(L)'
;MLFSLGVFGQKDEALRKKNIVKAEDLFLRADYLKAFDLYTEILKYDTTHQEYNFRAGYCLFFINKTDTASVKFFNRSKDSVIESHFFLGKIYLFNGNPRRALDAFYHFKTHNDEEMISNKDAVSCIDACEAALNEEANKLAFVVKNLGS
;
A
#
# COMPACT_ATOMS: atom_id res chain seq x y z
N MET A 1 4.17 2.43 -51.22
CA MET A 1 4.56 1.85 -49.91
C MET A 1 3.35 1.90 -49.00
N LEU A 2 2.68 0.77 -48.78
CA LEU A 2 1.57 0.65 -47.82
C LEU A 2 2.17 0.21 -46.48
N PHE A 3 2.13 1.10 -45.48
CA PHE A 3 2.55 0.80 -44.12
C PHE A 3 1.52 -0.13 -43.45
N SER A 4 1.84 -1.42 -43.31
CA SER A 4 1.11 -2.38 -42.49
C SER A 4 1.65 -2.40 -41.06
N LEU A 5 1.37 -1.35 -40.27
CA LEU A 5 1.75 -1.27 -38.85
C LEU A 5 0.61 -1.63 -37.85
N GLY A 6 -0.53 -2.13 -38.32
CA GLY A 6 -1.73 -2.25 -37.48
C GLY A 6 -1.90 -3.55 -36.67
N VAL A 7 -1.24 -4.66 -37.02
CA VAL A 7 -1.66 -5.99 -36.52
C VAL A 7 -1.03 -6.35 -35.17
N PHE A 8 0.18 -5.86 -34.86
CA PHE A 8 0.89 -6.21 -33.63
C PHE A 8 0.35 -5.46 -32.39
N GLY A 9 0.11 -4.14 -32.52
CA GLY A 9 -0.43 -3.33 -31.42
C GLY A 9 -1.83 -3.73 -30.98
N GLN A 10 -2.68 -4.18 -31.92
CA GLN A 10 -4.04 -4.61 -31.62
C GLN A 10 -4.09 -5.92 -30.81
N LYS A 11 -3.17 -6.86 -31.08
CA LYS A 11 -3.07 -8.12 -30.33
C LYS A 11 -2.59 -7.90 -28.90
N ASP A 12 -1.61 -7.02 -28.72
CA ASP A 12 -1.08 -6.67 -27.39
C ASP A 12 -2.12 -5.93 -26.54
N GLU A 13 -2.92 -5.06 -27.15
CA GLU A 13 -4.02 -4.38 -26.45
C GLU A 13 -5.11 -5.36 -25.98
N ALA A 14 -5.53 -6.30 -26.85
CA ALA A 14 -6.51 -7.31 -26.48
C ALA A 14 -6.00 -8.22 -25.34
N LEU A 15 -4.72 -8.62 -25.40
CA LEU A 15 -4.09 -9.39 -24.33
C LEU A 15 -4.02 -8.60 -23.02
N ARG A 16 -3.67 -7.31 -23.08
CA ARG A 16 -3.64 -6.41 -21.92
C ARG A 16 -5.01 -6.29 -21.26
N LYS A 17 -6.07 -6.05 -22.04
CA LYS A 17 -7.45 -6.01 -21.52
C LYS A 17 -7.84 -7.33 -20.85
N LYS A 18 -7.49 -8.46 -21.46
CA LYS A 18 -7.71 -9.79 -20.86
C LYS A 18 -6.97 -9.96 -19.53
N ASN A 19 -5.72 -9.50 -19.45
CA ASN A 19 -4.93 -9.58 -18.22
C ASN A 19 -5.51 -8.69 -17.11
N ILE A 20 -6.01 -7.50 -17.43
CA ILE A 20 -6.69 -6.61 -16.48
C ILE A 20 -7.92 -7.31 -15.90
N VAL A 21 -8.82 -7.81 -16.74
CA VAL A 21 -10.03 -8.50 -16.28
C VAL A 21 -9.69 -9.70 -15.39
N LYS A 22 -8.66 -10.46 -15.76
CA LYS A 22 -8.20 -11.62 -14.98
C LYS A 22 -7.57 -11.22 -13.64
N ALA A 23 -6.81 -10.12 -13.60
CA ALA A 23 -6.20 -9.60 -12.38
C ALA A 23 -7.29 -9.18 -11.38
N GLU A 24 -8.31 -8.46 -11.85
CA GLU A 24 -9.45 -8.06 -11.00
C GLU A 24 -10.24 -9.26 -10.48
N ASP A 25 -10.53 -10.28 -11.31
CA ASP A 25 -11.20 -11.50 -10.86
C ASP A 25 -10.40 -12.24 -9.77
N LEU A 26 -9.08 -12.36 -9.94
CA LEU A 26 -8.20 -12.97 -8.93
C LEU A 26 -8.14 -12.14 -7.65
N PHE A 27 -8.08 -10.81 -7.77
CA PHE A 27 -8.09 -9.89 -6.64
C PHE A 27 -9.39 -10.03 -5.81
N LEU A 28 -10.54 -10.04 -6.49
CA LEU A 28 -11.85 -10.21 -5.85
C LEU A 28 -12.00 -11.59 -5.18
N ARG A 29 -11.32 -12.62 -5.69
CA ARG A 29 -11.25 -13.96 -5.08
C ARG A 29 -10.19 -14.09 -3.99
N ALA A 30 -9.49 -13.00 -3.65
CA ALA A 30 -8.37 -12.98 -2.72
C ALA A 30 -7.20 -13.91 -3.08
N ASP A 31 -7.06 -14.29 -4.36
CA ASP A 31 -5.87 -15.00 -4.87
C ASP A 31 -4.76 -13.96 -5.13
N TYR A 32 -4.28 -13.35 -4.03
CA TYR A 32 -3.38 -12.20 -4.07
C TYR A 32 -2.05 -12.51 -4.73
N LEU A 33 -1.55 -13.74 -4.64
CA LEU A 33 -0.30 -14.13 -5.29
C LEU A 33 -0.42 -14.02 -6.81
N LYS A 34 -1.43 -14.66 -7.40
CA LYS A 34 -1.63 -14.60 -8.85
C LYS A 34 -2.11 -13.22 -9.32
N ALA A 35 -2.90 -12.52 -8.50
CA ALA A 35 -3.32 -11.16 -8.80
C ALA A 35 -2.10 -10.22 -8.86
N PHE A 36 -1.19 -10.32 -7.89
CA PHE A 36 0.06 -9.55 -7.88
C PHE A 36 0.89 -9.77 -9.14
N ASP A 37 1.10 -11.03 -9.54
CA ASP A 37 1.84 -11.37 -10.75
C ASP A 37 1.24 -10.65 -11.97
N LEU A 38 -0.08 -10.70 -12.14
CA LEU A 38 -0.73 -10.01 -13.27
C LEU A 38 -0.67 -8.48 -13.16
N TYR A 39 -0.86 -7.90 -11.97
CA TYR A 39 -0.73 -6.44 -11.81
C TYR A 39 0.68 -5.94 -12.14
N THR A 40 1.72 -6.70 -11.78
CA THR A 40 3.09 -6.32 -12.14
C THR A 40 3.35 -6.41 -13.64
N GLU A 41 2.78 -7.41 -14.34
CA GLU A 41 2.81 -7.47 -15.81
C GLU A 41 2.06 -6.29 -16.45
N ILE A 42 0.91 -5.90 -15.91
CA ILE A 42 0.13 -4.73 -16.37
C ILE A 42 0.95 -3.45 -16.20
N LEU A 43 1.57 -3.26 -15.03
CA LEU A 43 2.36 -2.08 -14.69
C LEU A 43 3.66 -1.94 -15.52
N LYS A 44 4.11 -2.97 -16.25
CA LYS A 44 5.22 -2.82 -17.21
C LYS A 44 4.90 -1.84 -18.34
N TYR A 45 3.62 -1.65 -18.65
CA TYR A 45 3.16 -0.78 -19.73
C TYR A 45 2.78 0.62 -19.26
N ASP A 46 2.31 0.74 -18.01
CA ASP A 46 2.06 2.01 -17.34
C ASP A 46 2.48 1.88 -15.88
N THR A 47 3.72 2.27 -15.59
CA THR A 47 4.28 2.14 -14.25
C THR A 47 3.68 3.11 -13.23
N THR A 48 2.95 4.12 -13.70
CA THR A 48 2.40 5.23 -12.92
C THR A 48 0.91 5.09 -12.65
N HIS A 49 0.26 4.05 -13.20
CA HIS A 49 -1.16 3.81 -12.99
C HIS A 49 -1.48 3.64 -11.50
N GLN A 50 -2.22 4.59 -10.95
CA GLN A 50 -2.43 4.71 -9.51
C GLN A 50 -3.13 3.46 -8.94
N GLU A 51 -4.23 3.03 -9.55
CA GLU A 51 -5.00 1.90 -9.01
C GLU A 51 -4.29 0.55 -9.10
N TYR A 52 -3.62 0.25 -10.21
CA TYR A 52 -2.87 -0.99 -10.32
C TYR A 52 -1.65 -1.00 -9.39
N ASN A 53 -1.03 0.16 -9.11
CA ASN A 53 -0.05 0.25 -8.04
C ASN A 53 -0.70 -0.04 -6.68
N PHE A 54 -1.83 0.57 -6.35
CA PHE A 54 -2.53 0.28 -5.09
C PHE A 54 -2.87 -1.22 -4.96
N ARG A 55 -3.48 -1.82 -5.97
CA ARG A 55 -3.86 -3.24 -5.99
C ARG A 55 -2.64 -4.16 -5.87
N ALA A 56 -1.52 -3.86 -6.56
CA ALA A 56 -0.28 -4.61 -6.42
C ALA A 56 0.29 -4.51 -4.99
N GLY A 57 0.31 -3.31 -4.41
CA GLY A 57 0.72 -3.09 -3.02
C GLY A 57 -0.16 -3.85 -2.03
N TYR A 58 -1.48 -3.79 -2.23
CA TYR A 58 -2.46 -4.52 -1.43
C TYR A 58 -2.21 -6.02 -1.48
N CYS A 59 -2.05 -6.59 -2.68
CA CYS A 59 -1.76 -8.01 -2.83
C CYS A 59 -0.50 -8.42 -2.05
N LEU A 60 0.61 -7.69 -2.22
CA LEU A 60 1.85 -7.98 -1.47
C LEU A 60 1.66 -7.86 0.03
N PHE A 61 0.97 -6.83 0.50
CA PHE A 61 0.69 -6.64 1.91
C PHE A 61 -0.08 -7.84 2.49
N PHE A 62 -1.07 -8.38 1.78
CA PHE A 62 -1.83 -9.53 2.26
C PHE A 62 -1.09 -10.87 2.15
N ILE A 63 -0.17 -11.01 1.20
CA ILE A 63 0.72 -12.18 1.12
C ILE A 63 1.74 -12.16 2.27
N ASN A 64 2.36 -11.02 2.54
CA ASN A 64 3.42 -10.91 3.54
C ASN A 64 3.47 -9.51 4.18
N LYS A 65 2.66 -9.31 5.22
CA LYS A 65 2.44 -8.03 5.92
C LYS A 65 3.71 -7.37 6.49
N THR A 66 4.73 -8.18 6.80
CA THR A 66 5.99 -7.71 7.37
C THR A 66 7.01 -7.30 6.32
N ASP A 67 6.82 -7.69 5.05
CA ASP A 67 7.70 -7.29 3.97
C ASP A 67 7.39 -5.84 3.51
N THR A 68 8.45 -5.05 3.39
CA THR A 68 8.37 -3.65 2.94
C THR A 68 8.30 -3.51 1.41
N ALA A 69 8.34 -4.62 0.65
CA ALA A 69 8.21 -4.60 -0.80
C ALA A 69 6.95 -3.86 -1.30
N SER A 70 5.85 -3.92 -0.54
CA SER A 70 4.59 -3.23 -0.84
C SER A 70 4.69 -1.69 -0.75
N VAL A 71 5.64 -1.14 0.01
CA VAL A 71 5.82 0.31 0.23
C VAL A 71 6.04 1.05 -1.09
N LYS A 72 6.80 0.47 -2.03
CA LYS A 72 7.06 1.06 -3.34
C LYS A 72 5.77 1.31 -4.11
N PHE A 73 4.84 0.38 -4.05
CA PHE A 73 3.58 0.44 -4.78
C PHE A 73 2.64 1.46 -4.13
N PHE A 74 2.49 1.43 -2.80
CA PHE A 74 1.65 2.40 -2.11
C PHE A 74 2.16 3.84 -2.24
N ASN A 75 3.49 4.06 -2.24
CA ASN A 75 4.05 5.39 -2.50
C ASN A 75 3.73 5.92 -3.89
N ARG A 76 3.50 5.04 -4.87
CA ARG A 76 3.12 5.43 -6.23
C ARG A 76 1.64 5.72 -6.38
N SER A 77 0.79 5.18 -5.51
CA SER A 77 -0.67 5.32 -5.56
C SER A 77 -1.23 6.33 -4.57
N LYS A 78 -0.48 6.71 -3.53
CA LYS A 78 -0.99 7.49 -2.39
C LYS A 78 -1.54 8.88 -2.72
N ASP A 79 -1.14 9.46 -3.84
CA ASP A 79 -1.60 10.79 -4.24
C ASP A 79 -2.99 10.74 -4.91
N SER A 80 -3.49 9.55 -5.26
CA SER A 80 -4.83 9.36 -5.85
C SER A 80 -5.70 8.32 -5.13
N VAL A 81 -5.09 7.38 -4.41
CA VAL A 81 -5.78 6.32 -3.67
C VAL A 81 -5.47 6.48 -2.20
N ILE A 82 -6.39 7.11 -1.46
CA ILE A 82 -6.15 7.57 -0.09
C ILE A 82 -5.82 6.41 0.85
N GLU A 83 -6.40 5.24 0.63
CA GLU A 83 -6.17 4.00 1.38
C GLU A 83 -4.69 3.58 1.36
N SER A 84 -3.93 4.00 0.36
CA SER A 84 -2.48 3.77 0.33
C SER A 84 -1.80 4.34 1.58
N HIS A 85 -2.26 5.48 2.10
CA HIS A 85 -1.75 6.05 3.35
C HIS A 85 -2.05 5.14 4.55
N PHE A 86 -3.24 4.53 4.59
CA PHE A 86 -3.58 3.58 5.66
C PHE A 86 -2.64 2.37 5.63
N PHE A 87 -2.44 1.76 4.46
CA PHE A 87 -1.55 0.60 4.35
C PHE A 87 -0.07 0.94 4.60
N LEU A 88 0.41 2.12 4.16
CA LEU A 88 1.73 2.62 4.54
C LEU A 88 1.86 2.73 6.06
N GLY A 89 0.84 3.28 6.73
CA GLY A 89 0.78 3.34 8.19
C GLY A 89 0.91 1.97 8.85
N LYS A 90 0.15 0.97 8.36
CA LYS A 90 0.23 -0.42 8.86
C LYS A 90 1.63 -1.01 8.70
N ILE A 91 2.26 -0.81 7.53
CA ILE A 91 3.61 -1.31 7.27
C ILE A 91 4.63 -0.63 8.18
N TYR A 92 4.57 0.69 8.34
CA TYR A 92 5.48 1.42 9.24
C TYR A 92 5.32 0.94 10.68
N LEU A 93 4.09 0.72 11.15
CA LEU A 93 3.83 0.23 12.49
C LEU A 93 4.38 -1.20 12.69
N PHE A 94 4.17 -2.11 11.72
CA PHE A 94 4.75 -3.47 11.79
C PHE A 94 6.29 -3.47 11.81
N ASN A 95 6.91 -2.46 11.21
CA ASN A 95 8.36 -2.31 11.19
C ASN A 95 8.90 -1.47 12.36
N GLY A 96 8.11 -1.22 13.41
CA GLY A 96 8.55 -0.49 14.59
C GLY A 96 8.85 0.99 14.33
N ASN A 97 8.20 1.59 13.31
CA ASN A 97 8.32 3.02 12.99
C ASN A 97 7.01 3.77 13.34
N PRO A 98 6.61 3.84 14.63
CA PRO A 98 5.30 4.37 15.02
C PRO A 98 5.11 5.84 14.66
N ARG A 99 6.19 6.65 14.61
CA ARG A 99 6.10 8.06 14.19
C ARG A 99 5.68 8.21 12.72
N ARG A 100 6.32 7.46 11.81
CA ARG A 100 5.95 7.47 10.38
C ARG A 100 4.57 6.88 10.16
N ALA A 101 4.20 5.88 10.97
CA ALA A 101 2.88 5.29 10.94
C ALA A 101 1.80 6.31 11.31
N LEU A 102 2.03 7.05 12.40
CA LEU A 102 1.14 8.11 12.89
C LEU A 102 0.87 9.18 11.82
N ASP A 103 1.93 9.69 11.17
CA ASP A 103 1.80 10.68 10.09
C ASP A 103 0.92 10.14 8.94
N ALA A 104 1.13 8.88 8.55
CA ALA A 104 0.36 8.25 7.48
C ALA A 104 -1.11 8.05 7.86
N PHE A 105 -1.40 7.60 9.08
CA PHE A 105 -2.78 7.42 9.54
C PHE A 105 -3.54 8.74 9.70
N TYR A 106 -2.89 9.80 10.20
CA TYR A 106 -3.53 11.12 10.24
C TYR A 106 -3.81 11.65 8.84
N HIS A 107 -2.89 11.49 7.89
CA HIS A 107 -3.13 11.88 6.51
C HIS A 107 -4.34 11.15 5.92
N PHE A 108 -4.42 9.82 6.11
CA PHE A 108 -5.56 9.01 5.70
C PHE A 108 -6.86 9.55 6.33
N LYS A 109 -6.92 9.62 7.67
CA LYS A 109 -8.12 10.07 8.42
C LYS A 109 -8.61 11.46 8.00
N THR A 110 -7.71 12.35 7.58
CA THR A 110 -8.04 13.74 7.23
C THR A 110 -8.71 13.83 5.85
N HIS A 111 -8.40 12.93 4.92
CA HIS A 111 -8.84 13.00 3.53
C HIS A 111 -9.75 11.83 3.10
N ASN A 112 -9.92 10.82 3.96
CA ASN A 112 -10.75 9.66 3.72
C ASN A 112 -12.23 10.00 3.81
N ASP A 113 -13.00 9.51 2.84
CA ASP A 113 -14.46 9.62 2.73
C ASP A 113 -15.21 8.39 3.27
N GLU A 114 -14.47 7.42 3.82
CA GLU A 114 -14.98 6.18 4.43
C GLU A 114 -15.55 5.15 3.45
N GLU A 115 -15.17 5.19 2.16
CA GLU A 115 -15.63 4.21 1.18
C GLU A 115 -15.11 2.78 1.46
N MET A 116 -13.80 2.62 1.65
CA MET A 116 -13.17 1.29 1.82
C MET A 116 -12.80 0.97 3.27
N ILE A 117 -12.30 1.97 4.00
CA ILE A 117 -11.75 1.81 5.35
C ILE A 117 -12.36 2.89 6.23
N SER A 118 -12.87 2.50 7.41
CA SER A 118 -13.51 3.46 8.31
C SER A 118 -12.48 4.33 9.02
N ASN A 119 -12.84 5.58 9.37
CA ASN A 119 -11.96 6.40 10.20
C ASN A 119 -11.75 5.80 11.60
N LYS A 120 -12.66 4.95 12.08
CA LYS A 120 -12.50 4.21 13.34
C LYS A 120 -11.30 3.26 13.30
N ASP A 121 -11.06 2.59 12.16
CA ASP A 121 -9.90 1.72 11.98
C ASP A 121 -8.60 2.53 12.02
N ALA A 122 -8.60 3.73 11.45
CA ALA A 122 -7.47 4.65 11.49
C ALA A 122 -7.21 5.18 12.91
N VAL A 123 -8.25 5.57 13.65
CA VAL A 123 -8.15 6.01 15.05
C VAL A 123 -7.54 4.91 15.92
N SER A 124 -8.01 3.66 15.77
CA SER A 124 -7.45 2.54 16.53
C SER A 124 -5.95 2.34 16.27
N CYS A 125 -5.49 2.61 15.04
CA CYS A 125 -4.08 2.54 14.70
C CYS A 125 -3.28 3.75 15.20
N ILE A 126 -3.88 4.95 15.22
CA ILE A 126 -3.31 6.16 15.81
C ILE A 126 -3.05 5.94 17.30
N ASP A 127 -4.06 5.47 18.05
CA ASP A 127 -3.94 5.19 19.48
C ASP A 127 -2.80 4.19 19.77
N ALA A 128 -2.66 3.16 18.93
CA ALA A 128 -1.56 2.20 19.03
C ALA A 128 -0.18 2.83 18.77
N CYS A 129 -0.08 3.77 17.82
CA CYS A 129 1.16 4.49 17.57
C CYS A 129 1.53 5.43 18.73
N GLU A 130 0.55 6.14 19.29
CA GLU A 130 0.75 7.03 20.44
C GLU A 130 1.17 6.25 21.68
N ALA A 131 0.54 5.10 21.95
CA ALA A 131 0.93 4.21 23.04
C ALA A 131 2.39 3.75 22.89
N ALA A 132 2.78 3.28 21.70
CA ALA A 132 4.15 2.85 21.43
C ALA A 132 5.18 3.97 21.64
N LEU A 133 4.88 5.19 21.19
CA LEU A 133 5.76 6.36 21.36
C LEU A 133 5.89 6.76 22.84
N ASN A 134 4.78 6.70 23.60
CA ASN A 134 4.79 6.99 25.03
C ASN A 134 5.60 5.96 25.83
N GLU A 135 5.49 4.68 25.49
CA GLU A 135 6.31 3.63 26.10
C GLU A 135 7.81 3.83 25.83
N GLU A 136 8.18 4.19 24.60
CA GLU A 136 9.57 4.49 24.24
C GLU A 136 10.12 5.68 25.03
N ALA A 137 9.36 6.78 25.12
CA ALA A 137 9.74 7.95 25.90
C ALA A 137 9.93 7.63 27.39
N ASN A 138 9.02 6.84 27.97
CA ASN A 138 9.10 6.41 29.37
C ASN A 138 10.34 5.53 29.64
N LYS A 139 10.68 4.63 28.72
CA LYS A 139 11.91 3.81 28.83
C LYS A 139 13.16 4.69 28.85
N LEU A 140 13.26 5.68 27.95
CA LEU A 140 14.38 6.60 27.90
C LEU A 140 14.52 7.42 29.19
N ALA A 141 13.40 7.91 29.74
CA ALA A 141 13.41 8.67 30.99
C ALA A 141 13.94 7.86 32.19
N PHE A 142 13.65 6.55 32.24
CA PHE A 142 14.17 5.67 33.29
C PHE A 142 15.68 5.41 33.15
N VAL A 143 16.18 5.22 31.93
CA VAL A 143 17.63 5.03 31.68
C VAL A 143 18.43 6.25 32.10
N VAL A 144 17.98 7.47 31.79
CA VAL A 144 18.68 8.71 32.18
C VAL A 144 18.76 8.86 33.70
N LYS A 145 17.73 8.47 34.45
CA LYS A 145 17.73 8.53 35.92
C LYS A 145 18.75 7.60 36.58
N ASN A 146 19.09 6.47 35.96
CA ASN A 146 19.98 5.45 36.55
C ASN A 146 21.47 5.65 36.22
N LEU A 147 21.81 6.54 35.29
CA LEU A 147 23.21 6.84 34.91
C LEU A 147 23.76 8.10 35.61
N GLY A 148 22.97 8.74 36.48
CA GLY A 148 23.29 9.98 37.18
C GLY A 148 23.71 9.81 38.65
N SER A 149 24.15 8.62 39.07
CA SER A 149 24.54 8.32 40.46
C SER A 149 25.89 7.61 40.54
#